data_AF-A0A4Y2VRV4-F1
#
_entry.id   AF-A0A4Y2VRV4-F1
#
_cell.length_a   1.000
_cell.length_b   1.000
_cell.length_c   1.000
_cell.angle_alpha   90.00
_cell.angle_beta   90.00
_cell.angle_gamma   90.00
#
_symmetry.space_group_name_H-M   'P 1'
#
loop_
_entity.id
_entity.type
_entity.pdbx_description
1 polymer ?
#
loop_
_entity_poly.entity_id
_entity_poly.type
_entity_poly.pdbx_seq_one_letter_code
_entity_poly.pdbx_strand_id
1 'polypeptide(L)'
;MAVVEKRAGTAAEVKKTDVYFKSFIAGGVAGMCAKTTVAPLDRIKILLQAHNHHYKHYGVFSGLRGIVQKESVIGLYKGNGAQMVRIFPYGAVQFVSFEIYKT
;
A
#
# COMPACT_ATOMS: atom_id res chain seq x y z
N MET A 1 -14.59 11.77 -44.02
CA MET A 1 -15.19 11.82 -42.66
C MET A 1 -14.88 10.59 -41.82
N ALA A 2 -14.96 9.35 -42.34
CA ALA A 2 -14.61 8.12 -41.61
C ALA A 2 -13.17 8.06 -41.04
N VAL A 3 -12.18 8.68 -41.68
CA VAL A 3 -10.78 8.73 -41.18
C VAL A 3 -10.65 9.64 -39.94
N VAL A 4 -11.45 10.70 -39.85
CA VAL A 4 -11.45 11.63 -38.71
C VAL A 4 -12.13 10.98 -37.51
N GLU A 5 -13.22 10.25 -37.72
CA GLU A 5 -13.92 9.51 -36.66
C GLU A 5 -13.10 8.34 -36.11
N LYS A 6 -12.35 7.64 -36.98
CA LYS A 6 -11.40 6.61 -36.55
C LYS A 6 -10.27 7.18 -35.68
N ARG A 7 -9.75 8.37 -36.04
CA ARG A 7 -8.75 9.09 -35.22
C ARG A 7 -9.33 9.58 -33.89
N ALA A 8 -10.57 10.06 -33.88
CA ALA A 8 -11.26 10.50 -32.67
C ALA A 8 -11.52 9.32 -31.71
N GLY A 9 -11.91 8.16 -32.23
CA GLY A 9 -12.07 6.93 -31.46
C GLY A 9 -10.76 6.45 -30.83
N THR A 10 -9.66 6.44 -31.59
CA THR A 10 -8.33 6.05 -31.05
C THR A 10 -7.85 7.05 -30.00
N ALA A 11 -8.06 8.35 -30.18
CA ALA A 11 -7.65 9.36 -29.21
C ALA A 11 -8.45 9.27 -27.89
N ALA A 12 -9.73 8.92 -27.95
CA ALA A 12 -10.56 8.73 -26.76
C ALA A 12 -10.21 7.46 -25.97
N GLU A 13 -9.84 6.38 -26.67
CA GLU A 13 -9.40 5.12 -26.08
C GLU A 13 -8.07 5.28 -25.33
N VAL A 14 -7.07 5.89 -25.97
CA VAL A 14 -5.76 6.19 -25.35
C VAL A 14 -5.92 7.02 -24.08
N LYS A 15 -6.80 8.03 -24.11
CA LYS A 15 -7.04 8.91 -22.96
C LYS A 15 -7.67 8.18 -21.77
N LYS A 16 -8.50 7.15 -22.02
CA LYS A 16 -9.06 6.31 -20.95
C LYS A 16 -8.00 5.38 -20.37
N THR A 17 -7.18 4.74 -21.20
CA THR A 17 -6.07 3.89 -20.74
C THR A 17 -5.09 4.66 -19.86
N ASP A 18 -4.76 5.90 -20.22
CA ASP A 18 -3.91 6.78 -19.41
C ASP A 18 -4.51 7.09 -18.02
N VAL A 19 -5.82 7.31 -17.96
CA VAL A 19 -6.52 7.59 -16.69
C VAL A 19 -6.51 6.34 -15.81
N TYR A 20 -6.82 5.16 -16.35
CA TYR A 20 -6.76 3.91 -15.58
C TYR A 20 -5.35 3.60 -15.08
N PHE A 21 -4.33 3.82 -15.91
CA PHE A 21 -2.94 3.57 -15.53
C PHE A 21 -2.45 4.55 -14.44
N LYS A 22 -2.84 5.84 -14.54
CA LYS A 22 -2.56 6.84 -13.51
C LYS A 22 -3.26 6.52 -12.19
N SER A 23 -4.53 6.12 -12.22
CA SER A 23 -5.29 5.72 -11.03
C SER A 23 -4.73 4.44 -10.39
N PHE A 24 -4.26 3.47 -11.20
CA PHE A 24 -3.58 2.26 -10.74
C PHE A 24 -2.31 2.57 -9.95
N ILE A 25 -1.42 3.39 -10.51
CA ILE A 25 -0.17 3.77 -9.83
C ILE A 25 -0.44 4.66 -8.62
N ALA A 26 -1.33 5.65 -8.75
CA ALA A 26 -1.67 6.54 -7.65
C ALA A 26 -2.28 5.77 -6.46
N GLY A 27 -3.20 4.83 -6.73
CA GLY A 27 -3.80 3.95 -5.72
C GLY A 27 -2.78 3.02 -5.07
N GLY A 28 -1.91 2.39 -5.87
CA GLY A 28 -0.84 1.53 -5.37
C GLY A 28 0.16 2.26 -4.47
N VAL A 29 0.64 3.44 -4.89
CA VAL A 29 1.59 4.26 -4.11
C VAL A 29 0.93 4.82 -2.85
N ALA A 30 -0.29 5.34 -2.94
CA ALA A 30 -1.02 5.84 -1.78
C ALA A 30 -1.22 4.74 -0.71
N GLY A 31 -1.58 3.52 -1.13
CA GLY A 31 -1.71 2.37 -0.24
C GLY A 31 -0.39 1.97 0.45
N MET A 32 0.73 2.01 -0.29
CA MET A 32 2.06 1.74 0.27
C MET A 32 2.49 2.81 1.29
N CYS A 33 2.25 4.09 1.00
CA CYS A 33 2.52 5.19 1.94
C CYS A 33 1.69 5.04 3.21
N ALA A 34 0.39 4.77 3.09
CA ALA A 34 -0.49 4.55 4.23
C ALA A 34 -0.02 3.37 5.10
N LYS A 35 0.36 2.25 4.49
CA LYS A 35 0.86 1.09 5.25
C LYS A 35 2.19 1.37 5.93
N THR A 36 3.05 2.17 5.32
CA THR A 36 4.34 2.56 5.92
C THR A 36 4.13 3.37 7.19
N THR A 37 3.20 4.32 7.21
CA THR A 37 2.88 5.08 8.43
C THR A 37 2.37 4.19 9.57
N VAL A 38 1.65 3.10 9.23
CA VAL A 38 1.05 2.17 10.21
C VAL A 38 2.00 1.00 10.56
N ALA A 39 3.07 0.78 9.78
CA ALA A 39 4.03 -0.31 9.96
C ALA A 39 4.60 -0.47 11.39
N PRO A 40 5.05 0.60 12.10
CA PRO A 40 5.57 0.46 13.46
C PRO A 40 4.52 -0.05 14.47
N LEU A 41 3.24 0.31 14.28
CA LEU A 41 2.14 -0.16 15.13
C LEU A 41 1.76 -1.61 14.80
N ASP A 42 1.71 -1.96 13.52
CA ASP A 42 1.43 -3.34 13.09
C ASP A 42 2.51 -4.32 13.56
N ARG A 43 3.78 -3.91 13.52
CA ARG A 43 4.92 -4.69 14.03
C ARG A 43 4.72 -5.06 15.50
N ILE A 44 4.32 -4.12 16.35
CA ILE A 44 4.06 -4.39 17.77
C ILE A 44 2.87 -5.29 17.99
N LYS A 45 1.77 -5.04 17.28
CA LYS A 45 0.57 -5.89 17.40
C LYS A 45 0.93 -7.34 17.10
N ILE A 46 1.69 -7.58 16.04
CA ILE A 46 2.18 -8.93 15.68
C ILE A 46 3.08 -9.49 16.78
N LEU A 47 4.04 -8.72 17.30
CA LEU A 47 4.96 -9.19 18.34
C LEU A 47 4.24 -9.55 19.65
N LEU A 48 3.23 -8.77 20.04
CA LEU A 48 2.40 -9.01 21.21
C LEU A 48 1.47 -10.22 21.02
N GLN A 49 0.80 -10.32 19.87
CA GLN A 49 -0.10 -11.45 19.56
C GLN A 49 0.66 -12.77 19.41
N ALA A 50 1.86 -12.75 18.83
CA ALA A 50 2.73 -13.91 18.71
C ALA A 50 3.37 -14.34 20.05
N HIS A 51 2.98 -13.74 21.19
CA HIS A 51 3.44 -14.11 22.53
C HIS A 51 4.97 -14.14 22.69
N ASN A 52 5.67 -13.20 22.05
CA ASN A 52 7.13 -13.13 22.14
C ASN A 52 7.56 -12.96 23.61
N HIS A 53 8.33 -13.93 24.13
CA HIS A 53 8.80 -13.95 25.52
C HIS A 53 9.53 -12.66 25.93
N HIS A 54 10.19 -11.98 24.98
CA HIS A 54 10.90 -10.72 25.20
C HIS A 54 10.00 -9.47 25.30
N TYR A 55 8.77 -9.52 24.78
CA TYR A 55 7.87 -8.36 24.66
C TYR A 55 6.52 -8.53 25.37
N LYS A 56 6.24 -9.73 25.90
CA LYS A 56 4.97 -10.12 26.54
C LYS A 56 4.54 -9.22 27.73
N HIS A 57 5.50 -8.59 28.40
CA HIS A 57 5.24 -7.71 29.57
C HIS A 57 5.29 -6.21 29.26
N TYR A 58 5.63 -5.82 28.03
CA TYR A 58 5.71 -4.42 27.65
C TYR A 58 4.37 -3.95 27.06
N GLY A 59 3.85 -2.81 27.54
CA GLY A 59 2.74 -2.12 26.88
C GLY A 59 3.13 -1.62 25.48
N VAL A 60 2.15 -1.17 24.68
CA VAL A 60 2.36 -0.75 23.27
C VAL A 60 3.50 0.25 23.11
N PHE A 61 3.54 1.31 23.93
CA PHE A 61 4.59 2.32 23.87
C PHE A 61 5.96 1.82 24.36
N SER A 62 5.97 1.00 25.41
CA SER A 62 7.21 0.45 25.97
C SER A 62 7.83 -0.61 25.04
N GLY A 63 7.00 -1.37 24.32
CA GLY A 63 7.45 -2.28 23.26
C GLY A 63 8.05 -1.52 22.07
N LEU A 64 7.48 -0.37 21.71
CA LEU A 64 7.95 0.49 20.60
C LEU A 64 9.34 1.03 20.91
N ARG A 65 9.48 1.57 22.13
CA ARG A 65 10.77 2.03 22.65
C ARG A 65 11.78 0.89 22.74
N GLY A 66 11.35 -0.29 23.20
CA GLY A 66 12.21 -1.47 23.30
C GLY A 66 12.75 -1.96 21.94
N ILE A 67 11.91 -1.96 20.90
CA ILE A 67 12.33 -2.32 19.53
C ILE A 67 13.33 -1.30 19.01
N VAL A 68 13.07 0.00 19.17
CA VAL A 68 14.00 1.05 18.73
C VAL A 68 15.34 0.96 19.44
N GLN A 69 15.35 0.65 20.74
CA GLN A 69 16.59 0.51 21.53
C GLN A 69 17.39 -0.74 21.19
N LYS A 70 16.74 -1.85 20.80
CA LYS A 70 17.39 -3.14 20.52
C LYS A 70 17.73 -3.37 19.05
N GLU A 71 16.83 -2.98 18.14
CA GLU A 71 16.91 -3.27 16.70
C GLU A 71 17.01 -2.00 15.83
N SER A 72 17.09 -0.81 16.46
CA SER A 72 17.05 0.50 15.79
C SER A 72 15.70 0.82 15.12
N VAL A 73 15.57 2.06 14.63
CA VAL A 73 14.34 2.57 13.99
C VAL A 73 13.97 1.76 12.73
N ILE A 74 14.95 1.23 12.02
CA ILE A 74 14.74 0.38 10.83
C ILE A 74 14.14 -0.98 11.23
N GLY A 75 14.41 -1.47 12.44
CA GLY A 75 13.82 -2.70 12.99
C GLY A 75 12.28 -2.66 13.09
N LEU A 76 11.68 -1.47 13.21
CA LEU A 76 10.23 -1.29 13.19
C LEU A 76 9.60 -1.59 11.83
N TYR A 77 10.35 -1.43 10.74
CA TYR A 77 9.89 -1.63 9.37
C TYR A 77 10.33 -2.99 8.79
N LYS A 78 10.96 -3.84 9.60
CA LYS A 78 11.38 -5.17 9.16
C LYS A 78 10.12 -5.97 8.74
N GLY A 79 10.11 -6.48 7.51
CA GLY A 79 8.95 -7.13 6.89
C GLY A 79 7.96 -6.19 6.18
N ASN A 80 8.12 -4.87 6.24
CA ASN A 80 7.25 -3.92 5.52
C ASN A 80 7.32 -4.11 3.99
N GLY A 81 8.48 -4.49 3.45
CA GLY A 81 8.65 -4.77 2.01
C GLY A 81 7.75 -5.92 1.51
N ALA A 82 7.66 -7.02 2.26
CA ALA A 82 6.74 -8.11 1.93
C ALA A 82 5.28 -7.63 1.97
N GLN A 83 4.96 -6.72 2.89
CA GLN A 83 3.65 -6.11 2.99
C GLN A 83 3.33 -5.15 1.82
N MET A 84 4.32 -4.43 1.30
CA MET A 84 4.18 -3.58 0.12
C MET A 84 3.87 -4.39 -1.14
N VAL A 85 4.59 -5.50 -1.35
CA VAL A 85 4.35 -6.40 -2.48
C VAL A 85 2.92 -6.97 -2.45
N ARG A 86 2.36 -7.19 -1.27
CA ARG A 86 0.97 -7.62 -1.10
C ARG A 86 -0.04 -6.51 -1.38
N ILE A 87 0.22 -5.30 -0.87
CA ILE A 87 -0.72 -4.17 -0.97
C ILE A 87 -0.78 -3.58 -2.36
N PHE A 88 0.34 -3.54 -3.07
CA PHE A 88 0.39 -2.95 -4.40
C PHE A 88 -0.65 -3.54 -5.37
N PRO A 89 -0.71 -4.86 -5.63
CA PRO A 89 -1.73 -5.41 -6.52
C PRO A 89 -3.14 -5.25 -5.97
N TYR A 90 -3.33 -5.33 -4.65
CA TYR A 90 -4.63 -5.15 -4.01
C TYR A 90 -5.19 -3.74 -4.24
N GLY A 91 -4.42 -2.70 -3.91
CA GLY A 91 -4.82 -1.30 -4.07
C GLY A 91 -5.00 -0.91 -5.53
N ALA A 92 -4.19 -1.49 -6.41
CA ALA A 92 -4.21 -1.17 -7.82
C ALA A 92 -5.42 -1.79 -8.55
N VAL A 93 -5.81 -3.03 -8.22
CA VAL A 93 -7.09 -3.61 -8.68
C VAL A 93 -8.27 -2.84 -8.09
N GLN A 94 -8.23 -2.50 -6.80
CA GLN A 94 -9.33 -1.77 -6.15
C GLN A 94 -9.59 -0.40 -6.82
N PHE A 95 -8.54 0.36 -7.15
CA PHE A 95 -8.68 1.65 -7.82
C PHE A 95 -9.15 1.52 -9.27
N VAL A 96 -8.63 0.54 -10.02
CA VAL A 96 -9.09 0.28 -11.41
C VAL A 96 -10.55 -0.16 -11.42
N SER A 97 -10.95 -1.09 -10.54
CA SER A 97 -12.35 -1.49 -10.41
C SER A 97 -13.24 -0.31 -10.06
N PHE A 98 -12.82 0.57 -9.15
CA PHE A 98 -13.58 1.77 -8.80
C PHE A 98 -13.81 2.68 -10.01
N GLU A 99 -12.80 2.93 -10.84
CA GLU A 99 -12.94 3.71 -12.08
C GLU A 99 -13.88 3.04 -13.11
N ILE A 100 -13.87 1.71 -13.19
CA ILE A 100 -14.76 0.95 -14.08
C ILE A 100 -16.21 1.07 -13.62
N TYR A 101 -16.50 0.89 -12.33
CA TYR A 101 -17.87 0.91 -11.78
C TYR A 101 -18.43 2.31 -11.54
N LYS A 102 -17.58 3.33 -11.50
CA LYS A 102 -18.00 4.73 -11.33
C LYS A 102 -18.55 5.34 -12.62
N THR A 103 -18.36 4.67 -13.76
CA THR A 103 -18.92 5.02 -15.07
C THR A 103 -20.31 4.41 -15.22
#